data_AF-A0A7S3MYL6-F1
#
_entry.id   AF-A0A7S3MYL6-F1
#
_cell.length_a   1.000
_cell.length_b   1.000
_cell.length_c   1.000
_cell.angle_alpha   90.00
_cell.angle_beta   90.00
_cell.angle_gamma   90.00
#
_symmetry.space_group_name_H-M   'P 1'
#
loop_
_entity.id
_entity.type
_entity.pdbx_description
1 polymer ?
#
loop_
_entity_poly.entity_id
_entity_poly.type
_entity_poly.pdbx_seq_one_letter_code
_entity_poly.pdbx_strand_id
1 'polypeptide(L)'
;RVFSGKAECSKKVKIMGPNYKLGKSEDMYEKNIQRIVLMMGRRAEDVLDVPCGNTCALVGVDQCLVKQGTISDSMNASIIRSMKYSVSPVVRVAIHPKNAADLPKL
;
A
#
# COMPACT_ATOMS: atom_id res chain seq x y z
N ARG A 1 2.10 9.13 -2.48
CA ARG A 1 2.13 10.61 -2.45
C ARG A 1 1.07 11.09 -1.47
N VAL A 2 1.38 12.08 -0.65
CA VAL A 2 0.42 12.69 0.27
C VAL A 2 -0.40 13.73 -0.52
N PHE A 3 -1.68 13.45 -0.74
CA PHE A 3 -2.57 14.35 -1.49
C PHE A 3 -3.19 15.44 -0.62
N SER A 4 -3.53 15.10 0.62
CA SER A 4 -4.15 16.02 1.58
C SER A 4 -3.64 15.70 2.98
N GLY A 5 -3.61 16.74 3.83
CA GLY A 5 -3.17 16.64 5.21
C GLY A 5 -1.67 16.35 5.33
N LYS A 6 -1.33 15.64 6.40
CA LYS A 6 0.05 15.35 6.81
C LYS A 6 0.14 13.90 7.23
N ALA A 7 1.11 13.18 6.68
CA ALA A 7 1.41 11.82 7.10
C ALA A 7 2.34 11.90 8.32
N GLU A 8 1.97 11.23 9.41
CA GLU A 8 2.74 11.23 10.67
C GLU A 8 2.98 9.79 11.14
N CYS A 9 4.14 9.56 11.76
CA CYS A 9 4.46 8.27 12.34
C CYS A 9 3.48 7.91 13.46
N SER A 10 3.17 6.62 13.61
CA SER A 10 2.22 6.07 14.60
C SER A 10 0.77 6.56 14.49
N LYS A 11 0.42 7.26 13.41
CA LYS A 11 -0.97 7.67 13.16
C LYS A 11 -1.80 6.45 12.76
N LYS A 12 -2.97 6.30 13.41
CA LYS A 12 -3.97 5.29 13.04
C LYS A 12 -4.65 5.71 11.75
N VAL A 13 -4.54 4.87 10.72
CA VAL A 13 -5.09 5.17 9.40
C VAL A 13 -5.93 4.01 8.88
N LYS A 14 -6.90 4.37 8.05
CA LYS A 14 -7.74 3.44 7.31
C LYS A 14 -7.13 3.24 5.93
N ILE A 15 -6.89 1.98 5.60
CA ILE A 15 -6.36 1.50 4.34
C ILE A 15 -7.52 0.93 3.54
N MET A 16 -7.78 1.51 2.38
CA MET A 16 -8.86 1.13 1.48
C MET A 16 -8.26 0.49 0.23
N GLY A 17 -8.63 -0.77 -0.01
CA GLY A 17 -8.23 -1.51 -1.20
C GLY A 17 -8.92 -1.02 -2.49
N PRO A 18 -8.57 -1.60 -3.64
CA PRO A 18 -9.03 -1.15 -4.95
C PRO A 18 -10.54 -1.37 -5.19
N ASN A 19 -11.19 -2.28 -4.46
CA ASN A 19 -12.63 -2.56 -4.60
C ASN A 19 -13.48 -1.89 -3.52
N TYR A 20 -12.87 -1.08 -2.63
CA TYR A 20 -13.62 -0.40 -1.57
C TYR A 20 -14.68 0.53 -2.15
N LYS A 21 -15.90 0.43 -1.62
CA LYS A 21 -17.02 1.31 -1.93
C LYS A 21 -17.54 1.96 -0.66
N LEU A 22 -17.95 3.22 -0.76
CA LEU A 22 -18.51 3.96 0.36
C LEU A 22 -19.73 3.21 0.93
N GLY A 23 -19.69 2.86 2.21
CA GLY A 23 -20.75 2.10 2.90
C GLY A 23 -20.56 0.58 2.94
N LYS A 24 -19.56 0.02 2.25
CA LYS A 24 -19.15 -1.39 2.41
C LYS A 24 -17.84 -1.48 3.18
N SER A 25 -17.76 -2.40 4.13
CA SER A 25 -16.52 -2.71 4.87
C SER A 25 -15.63 -3.74 4.15
N GLU A 26 -16.01 -4.14 2.93
CA GLU A 26 -15.20 -4.99 2.06
C GLU A 26 -13.91 -4.25 1.66
N ASP A 27 -12.75 -4.92 1.77
CA ASP A 27 -11.41 -4.36 1.49
C ASP A 27 -11.01 -3.13 2.32
N MET A 28 -11.51 -3.01 3.57
CA MET A 28 -11.09 -1.99 4.53
C MET A 28 -10.21 -2.58 5.63
N TYR A 29 -9.02 -2.01 5.85
CA TYR A 29 -8.13 -2.38 6.95
C TYR A 29 -7.79 -1.16 7.81
N GLU A 30 -7.76 -1.32 9.13
CA GLU A 30 -7.23 -0.31 10.05
C GLU A 30 -5.88 -0.76 10.58
N LYS A 31 -4.84 0.03 10.33
CA LYS A 31 -3.50 -0.19 10.87
C LYS A 31 -2.81 1.13 11.19
N ASN A 32 -1.81 1.05 12.07
CA ASN A 32 -0.94 2.17 12.36
C ASN A 32 0.24 2.17 11.39
N ILE A 33 0.63 3.36 10.94
CA ILE A 33 1.88 3.55 10.20
C ILE A 33 3.03 3.41 11.18
N GLN A 34 3.95 2.48 10.94
CA GLN A 34 5.09 2.28 11.85
C GLN A 34 6.13 3.40 11.67
N ARG A 35 6.60 3.59 10.44
CA ARG A 35 7.61 4.59 10.08
C ARG A 35 7.29 5.19 8.72
N ILE A 36 7.66 6.45 8.55
CA ILE A 36 7.62 7.16 7.28
C ILE A 36 9.05 7.38 6.84
N VAL A 37 9.34 7.00 5.60
CA VAL A 37 10.68 7.15 5.03
C VAL A 37 10.64 8.02 3.77
N LEU A 38 11.60 8.92 3.67
CA LEU A 38 11.91 9.61 2.42
C LEU A 38 12.85 8.72 1.61
N MET A 39 12.41 8.38 0.39
CA MET A 39 13.21 7.57 -0.53
C MET A 39 14.15 8.48 -1.33
N MET A 40 15.41 8.55 -0.92
CA MET A 40 16.50 9.23 -1.62
C MET A 40 17.23 8.23 -2.54
N GLY A 41 16.50 7.66 -3.49
CA GLY A 41 17.01 6.63 -4.40
C GLY A 41 17.33 5.33 -3.67
N ARG A 42 18.63 5.06 -3.41
CA ARG A 42 19.08 3.85 -2.69
C ARG A 42 19.02 4.01 -1.18
N ARG A 43 19.06 5.24 -0.66
CA ARG A 43 19.04 5.52 0.78
C ARG A 43 17.62 5.85 1.22
N ALA A 44 17.21 5.28 2.34
CA ALA A 44 15.96 5.62 3.01
C ALA A 44 16.29 6.38 4.29
N GLU A 45 15.71 7.57 4.45
CA GLU A 45 15.82 8.37 5.69
C GLU A 45 14.48 8.40 6.40
N ASP A 46 14.48 8.19 7.71
CA ASP A 46 13.27 8.30 8.51
C ASP A 46 12.92 9.75 8.78
N VAL A 47 11.65 10.07 8.63
CA VAL A 47 11.11 11.39 8.92
C VAL A 47 9.91 11.24 9.83
N LEU A 48 9.74 12.16 10.78
CA LEU A 48 8.62 12.15 11.72
C LEU A 48 7.29 12.39 10.98
N ASP A 49 7.32 13.31 10.02
CA ASP A 49 6.15 13.85 9.38
C ASP A 49 6.41 14.32 7.94
N VAL A 50 5.42 14.18 7.07
CA VAL A 50 5.51 14.60 5.66
C VAL A 50 4.24 15.37 5.27
N PRO A 51 4.35 16.65 4.84
CA PRO A 51 3.19 17.45 4.44
C PRO A 51 2.66 17.04 3.06
N CYS A 52 1.48 17.58 2.71
CA CYS A 52 0.86 17.38 1.41
C CYS A 52 1.76 17.83 0.25
N GLY A 53 1.57 17.21 -0.91
CA GLY A 53 2.36 17.48 -2.12
C GLY A 53 3.60 16.59 -2.25
N ASN A 54 4.15 16.09 -1.15
CA ASN A 54 5.36 15.27 -1.12
C ASN A 54 5.10 13.77 -1.34
N THR A 55 6.14 13.06 -1.80
CA THR A 55 6.14 11.61 -1.95
C THR A 55 6.98 10.99 -0.85
N CYS A 56 6.37 10.09 -0.08
CA CYS A 56 7.01 9.32 0.97
C CYS A 56 6.66 7.85 0.81
N ALA A 57 7.49 6.99 1.39
CA ALA A 57 7.19 5.58 1.56
C ALA A 57 6.77 5.32 3.02
N LEU A 58 5.87 4.35 3.17
CA LEU A 58 5.28 3.98 4.46
C LEU A 58 5.70 2.56 4.79
N VAL A 59 6.15 2.35 6.02
CA VAL A 59 6.53 1.02 6.54
C VAL A 59 5.41 0.48 7.42
N GLY A 60 5.09 -0.82 7.26
CA GLY A 60 4.07 -1.51 8.06
C GLY A 60 2.69 -1.67 7.39
N VAL A 61 2.55 -1.25 6.13
CA VAL A 61 1.29 -1.33 5.35
C VAL A 61 1.26 -2.45 4.29
N ASP A 62 2.37 -3.17 4.10
CA ASP A 62 2.56 -4.18 3.05
C ASP A 62 1.54 -5.34 3.12
N GLN A 63 1.23 -5.82 4.32
CA GLN A 63 0.29 -6.93 4.52
C GLN A 63 -1.16 -6.61 4.10
N CYS A 64 -1.52 -5.34 3.98
CA CYS A 64 -2.90 -4.90 3.71
C CYS A 64 -3.10 -4.41 2.26
N LEU A 65 -2.01 -4.22 1.49
CA LEU A 65 -2.04 -3.61 0.17
C LEU A 65 -1.16 -4.41 -0.79
N VAL A 66 -1.79 -5.06 -1.78
CA VAL A 66 -1.04 -5.89 -2.75
C VAL A 66 -0.42 -5.05 -3.89
N LYS A 67 -1.12 -4.02 -4.37
CA LYS A 67 -0.66 -3.20 -5.52
C LYS A 67 -0.96 -1.72 -5.36
N GLN A 68 -2.23 -1.43 -5.11
CA GLN A 68 -2.72 -0.07 -5.01
C GLN A 68 -3.81 0.02 -3.95
N GLY A 69 -3.95 1.18 -3.36
CA GLY A 69 -5.03 1.52 -2.48
C GLY A 69 -4.85 2.92 -1.93
N THR A 70 -5.87 3.38 -1.20
CA THR A 70 -5.94 4.73 -0.67
C THR A 70 -5.86 4.68 0.85
N ILE A 71 -5.09 5.57 1.44
CA ILE A 71 -4.93 5.69 2.89
C ILE A 71 -5.58 7.00 3.33
N SER A 72 -6.43 6.94 4.35
CA SER A 72 -7.14 8.10 4.89
C SER A 72 -7.30 7.99 6.41
N ASP A 73 -7.37 9.12 7.09
CA ASP A 73 -7.77 9.25 8.49
C ASP A 73 -9.28 9.54 8.66
N SER A 74 -9.94 10.04 7.62
CA SER A 74 -11.37 10.36 7.65
C SER A 74 -12.27 9.13 7.50
N MET A 75 -13.38 9.11 8.24
CA MET A 75 -14.33 7.99 8.27
C MET A 75 -15.13 7.86 6.95
N ASN A 76 -15.42 8.98 6.28
CA ASN A 76 -16.20 9.04 5.03
C ASN A 76 -15.32 9.18 3.77
N ALA A 77 -14.10 8.65 3.81
CA ALA A 77 -13.18 8.74 2.69
C ALA A 77 -13.60 7.85 1.53
N SER A 78 -13.52 8.37 0.31
CA SER A 78 -13.61 7.58 -0.92
C SER A 78 -12.21 7.19 -1.40
N ILE A 79 -12.12 6.09 -2.15
CA ILE A 79 -10.87 5.74 -2.83
C ILE A 79 -10.51 6.77 -3.90
N ILE A 80 -9.20 7.00 -4.05
CA ILE A 80 -8.65 7.62 -5.26
C ILE A 80 -8.92 6.65 -6.42
N ARG A 81 -9.26 7.20 -7.60
CA ARG A 81 -9.58 6.43 -8.80
C ARG A 81 -8.55 5.31 -9.00
N SER A 82 -9.01 4.07 -8.85
CA SER A 82 -8.16 2.88 -9.02
C SER A 82 -7.72 2.77 -10.48
N MET A 83 -6.47 2.38 -10.68
CA MET A 83 -5.98 2.10 -12.03
C MET A 83 -6.62 0.81 -12.54
N LYS A 84 -7.19 0.89 -13.75
CA LYS A 84 -7.71 -0.27 -14.46
C LYS A 84 -6.56 -0.96 -15.17
N TYR A 85 -6.08 -2.05 -14.60
CA TYR A 85 -5.15 -2.92 -15.30
C TYR A 85 -5.95 -3.98 -16.06
N SER A 86 -5.71 -4.15 -17.35
CA SER A 86 -6.18 -5.33 -18.09
C SER A 86 -5.33 -6.52 -17.65
N VAL A 87 -5.69 -7.13 -16.52
CA VAL A 87 -4.92 -8.20 -15.87
C VAL A 87 -5.43 -9.59 -16.21
N SER A 88 -5.94 -9.82 -17.43
CA SER A 88 -6.09 -11.20 -17.89
C SER A 88 -4.71 -11.71 -18.29
N PRO A 89 -4.08 -12.63 -17.52
CA PRO A 89 -2.80 -13.19 -17.91
C PRO A 89 -3.02 -14.06 -19.16
N VAL A 90 -2.76 -13.49 -20.33
CA VAL A 90 -2.90 -14.16 -21.63
C VAL A 90 -1.83 -15.25 -21.79
N VAL A 91 -0.66 -15.03 -21.19
CA VAL A 91 0.47 -15.96 -21.25
C VAL A 91 0.65 -16.62 -19.87
N ARG A 92 0.75 -17.95 -19.86
CA ARG A 92 1.06 -18.76 -18.67
C ARG A 92 2.35 -19.52 -18.92
N VAL A 93 3.25 -19.52 -17.94
CA VAL A 93 4.51 -20.27 -18.00
C VAL A 93 4.55 -21.20 -16.79
N ALA A 94 4.91 -22.47 -17.01
CA ALA A 94 5.09 -23.43 -15.93
C ALA A 94 6.46 -23.25 -15.28
N ILE A 95 6.48 -22.98 -13.97
CA ILE A 95 7.71 -22.84 -13.18
C ILE A 95 7.79 -24.03 -12.24
N HIS A 96 8.87 -24.81 -12.35
CA HIS A 96 9.16 -25.93 -11.46
C HIS A 96 10.53 -25.71 -10.81
N PRO A 97 10.68 -25.95 -9.49
CA PRO A 97 11.97 -25.89 -8.85
C PRO A 97 12.84 -27.02 -9.41
N LYS A 98 14.11 -26.71 -9.72
CA LYS A 98 15.07 -27.74 -10.15
C LYS A 98 15.33 -28.78 -9.06
N ASN A 99 15.28 -28.35 -7.80
CA ASN A 99 15.43 -29.20 -6.61
C ASN A 99 14.15 -29.14 -5.76
N ALA A 100 13.57 -30.28 -5.41
CA ALA A 100 12.34 -30.34 -4.60
C ALA A 100 12.49 -29.73 -3.19
N ALA A 101 13.73 -29.68 -2.66
CA ALA A 101 14.02 -29.09 -1.35
C ALA A 101 13.93 -27.55 -1.32
N ASP A 102 14.00 -26.88 -2.47
CA ASP A 102 13.94 -25.40 -2.58
C ASP A 102 12.52 -24.87 -2.83
N LEU A 103 11.52 -25.75 -2.84
CA LEU A 103 10.11 -25.39 -2.99
C LEU A 103 9.60 -24.31 -2.01
N PRO A 104 10.01 -24.24 -0.72
CA PRO A 104 9.58 -23.16 0.17
C PRO A 104 10.18 -21.78 -0.15
N LYS A 105 11.17 -21.69 -1.05
CA LYS A 105 11.79 -20.42 -1.49
C LYS A 105 11.24 -19.93 -2.84
N LEU A 106 10.41 -20.74 -3.51
CA LEU A 106 9.81 -20.45 -4.81
C LEU A 106 8.42 -19.86 -4.61
#